data_AF-A0A7X5D3I2-F1
#
_entry.id   AF-A0A7X5D3I2-F1
#
_cell.length_a   1.000
_cell.length_b   1.000
_cell.length_c   1.000
_cell.angle_alpha   90.00
_cell.angle_beta   90.00
_cell.angle_gamma   90.00
#
_symmetry.space_group_name_H-M   'P 1'
#
loop_
_entity.id
_entity.type
_entity.pdbx_description
1 polymer ?
#
loop_
_entity_poly.entity_id
_entity_poly.type
_entity_poly.pdbx_seq_one_letter_code
_entity_poly.pdbx_strand_id
1 'polypeptide(L)'
;MDPTAAQSQQRTASAQALHACAEDRPRAIAARSREGAQDPVRLQVLNRILAAHEGYFDVQRDYEYAGRLFQGYGEFHSHGQKYVLVKRATLWEVDTHEHVFLSAVEHLDLPWLSDAVAFMKDRGLAKVDPQPNHMCTNLTLVVVADRADDDAWRLLRKTRFRKNFAWGLKGWSDLRLAAVDLSGNRVATNAAGKPLADTLRSCMC
;
A
#
# COMPACT_ATOMS: atom_id res chain seq x y z
N MET A 1 -6.85 -61.54 -15.66
CA MET A 1 -6.18 -60.29 -15.28
C MET A 1 -7.27 -59.24 -15.16
N ASP A 2 -7.59 -58.85 -13.92
CA ASP A 2 -8.77 -58.07 -13.59
C ASP A 2 -8.39 -56.57 -13.51
N PRO A 3 -8.82 -55.71 -14.46
CA PRO A 3 -8.35 -54.32 -14.55
C PRO A 3 -8.88 -53.42 -13.42
N THR A 4 -9.84 -53.91 -12.63
CA THR A 4 -10.48 -53.16 -11.53
C THR A 4 -9.62 -53.10 -10.27
N ALA A 5 -8.79 -54.11 -10.00
CA ALA A 5 -7.95 -54.17 -8.80
C ALA A 5 -6.78 -53.16 -8.84
N ALA A 6 -6.21 -52.92 -10.01
CA ALA A 6 -5.10 -51.98 -10.20
C ALA A 6 -5.53 -50.51 -10.03
N GLN A 7 -6.74 -50.15 -10.48
CA GLN A 7 -7.27 -48.79 -10.31
C GLN A 7 -7.66 -48.47 -8.86
N SER A 8 -8.09 -49.48 -8.10
CA SER A 8 -8.42 -49.30 -6.68
C SER A 8 -7.18 -49.03 -5.83
N GLN A 9 -6.05 -49.67 -6.13
CA GLN A 9 -4.79 -49.47 -5.39
C GLN A 9 -4.13 -48.12 -5.69
N GLN A 10 -4.30 -47.60 -6.91
CA GLN A 10 -3.73 -46.31 -7.32
C GLN A 10 -4.50 -45.12 -6.72
N ARG A 11 -5.82 -45.27 -6.49
CA ARG A 11 -6.64 -44.24 -5.82
C ARG A 11 -6.34 -44.12 -4.32
N THR A 12 -6.07 -45.23 -3.63
CA THR A 12 -5.71 -45.21 -2.21
C THR A 12 -4.33 -44.61 -1.96
N ALA A 13 -3.34 -44.89 -2.83
CA ALA A 13 -2.01 -44.31 -2.72
C ALA A 13 -1.99 -42.78 -2.90
N SER A 14 -2.75 -42.23 -3.87
CA SER A 14 -2.86 -40.78 -4.07
C SER A 14 -3.64 -40.07 -2.95
N ALA A 15 -4.63 -40.74 -2.34
CA ALA A 15 -5.37 -40.19 -1.21
C ALA A 15 -4.51 -40.14 0.07
N GLN A 16 -3.65 -41.14 0.30
CA GLN A 16 -2.72 -41.17 1.44
C GLN A 16 -1.58 -40.14 1.30
N ALA A 17 -1.08 -39.89 0.09
CA ALA A 17 -0.09 -38.85 -0.17
C ALA A 17 -0.64 -37.42 0.05
N LEU A 18 -1.92 -37.18 -0.28
CA LEU A 18 -2.59 -35.90 -0.02
C LEU A 18 -2.88 -35.68 1.47
N HIS A 19 -3.13 -36.74 2.23
CA HIS A 19 -3.32 -36.64 3.69
C HIS A 19 -2.00 -36.36 4.43
N ALA A 20 -0.90 -37.01 4.03
CA ALA A 20 0.42 -36.77 4.60
C ALA A 20 0.94 -35.33 4.35
N CYS A 21 0.62 -34.72 3.20
CA CYS A 21 0.93 -33.30 2.94
C CYS A 21 0.02 -32.31 3.68
N ALA A 22 -1.17 -32.74 4.14
CA ALA A 22 -2.10 -31.89 4.87
C ALA A 22 -1.77 -31.81 6.36
N GLU A 23 -1.22 -32.88 6.94
CA GLU A 23 -0.88 -32.95 8.37
C GLU A 23 0.47 -32.30 8.73
N ASP A 24 1.32 -32.00 7.74
CA ASP A 24 2.59 -31.29 7.95
C ASP A 24 2.42 -29.74 7.93
N ARG A 25 1.28 -29.27 7.40
CA ARG A 25 0.98 -27.83 7.26
C ARG A 25 0.74 -27.10 8.60
N PRO A 26 0.11 -27.68 9.64
CA PRO A 26 -0.05 -27.00 10.93
C PRO A 26 1.25 -26.95 11.75
N ARG A 27 2.20 -27.88 11.55
CA ARG A 27 3.49 -27.86 12.26
C ARG A 27 4.45 -26.79 11.76
N ALA A 28 4.45 -26.50 10.46
CA ALA A 28 5.22 -25.41 9.88
C ALA A 28 4.72 -24.02 10.31
N ILE A 29 3.42 -23.89 10.63
CA ILE A 29 2.81 -22.64 11.10
C ILE A 29 3.04 -22.48 12.62
N ALA A 30 2.97 -23.56 13.39
CA ALA A 30 3.20 -23.54 14.85
C ALA A 30 4.69 -23.37 15.25
N ALA A 31 5.64 -23.71 14.37
CA ALA A 31 7.08 -23.50 14.62
C ALA A 31 7.54 -22.04 14.45
N ARG A 32 6.67 -21.14 13.96
CA ARG A 32 6.93 -19.69 13.90
C ARG A 32 6.52 -18.93 15.15
N SER A 33 6.29 -19.64 16.25
CA SER A 33 6.09 -19.03 17.56
C SER A 33 7.30 -19.34 18.44
N ARG A 34 8.15 -18.31 18.61
CA ARG A 34 9.25 -18.14 19.58
C ARG A 34 10.67 -18.43 19.08
N GLU A 35 11.25 -17.44 18.40
CA GLU A 35 12.67 -17.11 18.50
C GLU A 35 12.81 -15.60 18.33
N GLY A 36 13.68 -14.93 19.10
CA GLY A 36 13.73 -13.48 19.31
C GLY A 36 14.08 -12.60 18.08
N ALA A 37 13.31 -12.68 17.00
CA ALA A 37 13.41 -11.79 15.86
C ALA A 37 12.69 -10.48 16.18
N GLN A 38 13.45 -9.49 16.64
CA GLN A 38 12.97 -8.11 16.58
C GLN A 38 12.64 -7.79 15.12
N ASP A 39 11.45 -7.27 14.86
CA ASP A 39 11.09 -6.83 13.51
C ASP A 39 12.21 -5.95 12.93
N PRO A 40 12.58 -6.11 11.65
CA PRO A 40 13.52 -5.22 11.00
C PRO A 40 13.13 -3.75 11.26
N VAL A 41 14.12 -2.88 11.47
CA VAL A 41 13.89 -1.47 11.83
C VAL A 41 12.92 -0.80 10.84
N ARG A 42 13.00 -1.14 9.54
CA ARG A 42 12.04 -0.71 8.51
C ARG A 42 10.58 -1.03 8.81
N LEU A 43 10.28 -2.21 9.36
CA LEU A 43 8.92 -2.58 9.75
C LEU A 43 8.49 -1.86 11.02
N GLN A 44 9.40 -1.61 11.95
CA GLN A 44 9.09 -0.80 13.15
C GLN A 44 8.73 0.64 12.78
N VAL A 45 9.50 1.27 11.89
CA VAL A 45 9.21 2.63 11.39
C VAL A 45 7.89 2.64 10.61
N LEU A 46 7.64 1.65 9.75
CA LEU A 46 6.35 1.52 9.06
C LEU A 46 5.19 1.41 10.05
N ASN A 47 5.34 0.59 11.09
CA ASN A 47 4.32 0.43 12.13
C ASN A 47 4.08 1.74 12.92
N ARG A 48 5.13 2.54 13.17
CA ARG A 48 4.98 3.88 13.78
C ARG A 48 4.21 4.83 12.84
N ILE A 49 4.49 4.79 11.55
CA ILE A 49 3.75 5.57 10.55
C ILE A 49 2.28 5.16 10.58
N LEU A 50 1.97 3.86 10.54
CA LEU A 50 0.59 3.38 10.64
C LEU A 50 -0.09 3.86 11.93
N ALA A 51 0.54 3.65 13.09
CA ALA A 51 0.00 4.05 14.39
C ALA A 51 -0.28 5.57 14.49
N ALA A 52 0.58 6.40 13.89
CA ALA A 52 0.36 7.86 13.83
C ALA A 52 -0.88 8.27 13.02
N HIS A 53 -1.39 7.38 12.16
CA HIS A 53 -2.53 7.63 11.28
C HIS A 53 -3.79 6.82 11.65
N GLU A 54 -3.70 5.82 12.55
CA GLU A 54 -4.83 4.96 12.97
C GLU A 54 -6.03 5.74 13.54
N GLY A 55 -5.80 6.92 14.14
CA GLY A 55 -6.89 7.78 14.64
C GLY A 55 -7.71 8.45 13.54
N TYR A 56 -7.23 8.44 12.31
CA TYR A 56 -7.85 9.10 11.16
C TYR A 56 -8.10 8.16 9.99
N PHE A 57 -7.37 7.06 9.85
CA PHE A 57 -7.43 6.14 8.72
C PHE A 57 -7.91 4.75 9.15
N ASP A 58 -8.67 4.10 8.27
CA ASP A 58 -8.89 2.66 8.33
C ASP A 58 -7.60 1.95 7.87
N VAL A 59 -6.88 1.37 8.83
CA VAL A 59 -5.56 0.76 8.59
C VAL A 59 -5.65 -0.76 8.43
N GLN A 60 -4.97 -1.27 7.40
CA GLN A 60 -4.77 -2.70 7.14
C GLN A 60 -3.27 -3.00 7.07
N ARG A 61 -2.86 -4.16 7.61
CA ARG A 61 -1.48 -4.69 7.52
C ARG A 61 -1.44 -5.84 6.52
N ASP A 62 -0.29 -6.06 5.90
CA ASP A 62 -0.10 -7.11 4.89
C ASP A 62 -1.20 -7.07 3.80
N TYR A 63 -1.42 -5.88 3.26
CA TYR A 63 -2.48 -5.58 2.32
C TYR A 63 -2.12 -6.04 0.91
N GLU A 64 -2.84 -7.03 0.39
CA GLU A 64 -2.70 -7.46 -1.01
C GLU A 64 -3.66 -6.68 -1.91
N TYR A 65 -3.12 -6.06 -2.96
CA TYR A 65 -3.91 -5.35 -3.95
C TYR A 65 -3.35 -5.55 -5.36
N ALA A 66 -4.22 -5.98 -6.29
CA ALA A 66 -3.88 -6.25 -7.68
C ALA A 66 -2.63 -7.14 -7.85
N GLY A 67 -2.45 -8.13 -6.97
CA GLY A 67 -1.32 -9.07 -6.98
C GLY A 67 -0.02 -8.54 -6.38
N ARG A 68 -0.03 -7.35 -5.75
CA ARG A 68 1.10 -6.79 -5.02
C ARG A 68 0.81 -6.72 -3.52
N LEU A 69 1.76 -7.17 -2.71
CA LEU A 69 1.69 -7.06 -1.26
C LEU A 69 2.30 -5.74 -0.77
N PHE A 70 1.57 -5.05 0.10
CA PHE A 70 1.98 -3.86 0.83
C PHE A 70 1.99 -4.17 2.32
N GLN A 71 3.03 -3.77 3.04
CA GLN A 71 3.14 -4.04 4.48
C GLN A 71 2.12 -3.23 5.28
N GLY A 72 1.62 -2.13 4.71
CA GLY A 72 0.52 -1.35 5.27
C GLY A 72 -0.33 -0.70 4.20
N TYR A 73 -1.59 -0.46 4.56
CA TYR A 73 -2.52 0.32 3.78
C TYR A 73 -3.38 1.16 4.72
N GLY A 74 -3.64 2.41 4.36
CA GLY A 74 -4.54 3.31 5.07
C GLY A 74 -5.54 3.91 4.11
N GLU A 75 -6.80 3.96 4.52
CA GLU A 75 -7.88 4.58 3.76
C GLU A 75 -8.58 5.66 4.60
N PHE A 76 -8.76 6.84 4.03
CA PHE A 76 -9.43 7.95 4.69
C PHE A 76 -10.47 8.61 3.77
N HIS A 77 -11.62 8.88 4.36
CA HIS A 77 -12.77 9.50 3.73
C HIS A 77 -13.17 10.76 4.49
N SER A 78 -13.00 11.93 3.88
CA SER A 78 -13.51 13.20 4.41
C SER A 78 -14.70 13.68 3.61
N HIS A 79 -15.85 13.82 4.27
CA HIS A 79 -17.06 14.41 3.73
C HIS A 79 -17.11 15.89 4.14
N GLY A 80 -16.77 16.80 3.23
CA GLY A 80 -16.80 18.23 3.51
C GLY A 80 -18.15 18.86 3.16
N GLN A 81 -19.03 19.11 4.14
CA GLN A 81 -20.15 20.04 3.96
C GLN A 81 -19.64 21.49 4.11
N LYS A 82 -19.50 22.23 3.01
CA LYS A 82 -19.14 23.65 3.07
C LYS A 82 -20.39 24.53 2.97
N TYR A 83 -20.93 24.95 4.11
CA TYR A 83 -21.99 25.97 4.15
C TYR A 83 -21.40 27.36 3.92
N VAL A 84 -21.75 28.00 2.80
CA VAL A 84 -21.54 29.45 2.62
C VAL A 84 -22.87 30.14 2.92
N LEU A 85 -22.88 31.00 3.94
CA LEU A 85 -24.02 31.85 4.31
C LEU A 85 -24.30 32.88 3.20
N VAL A 86 -25.04 32.48 2.18
CA VAL A 86 -25.88 33.40 1.40
C VAL A 86 -27.12 32.64 0.92
N LYS A 87 -28.29 33.17 1.29
CA LYS A 87 -29.62 32.70 0.87
C LYS A 87 -29.70 32.68 -0.68
N ARG A 88 -29.26 31.58 -1.32
CA ARG A 88 -29.70 31.02 -2.64
C ARG A 88 -28.75 29.98 -3.30
N ALA A 89 -27.81 29.35 -2.59
CA ALA A 89 -27.09 28.20 -3.14
C ALA A 89 -26.55 27.26 -2.05
N THR A 90 -27.39 26.35 -1.58
CA THR A 90 -26.97 25.15 -0.85
C THR A 90 -26.48 24.09 -1.87
N LEU A 91 -25.57 23.20 -1.46
CA LEU A 91 -25.06 22.00 -2.16
C LEU A 91 -23.83 22.19 -3.07
N TRP A 92 -22.65 21.92 -2.52
CA TRP A 92 -21.74 20.89 -3.05
C TRP A 92 -21.02 20.27 -1.84
N GLU A 93 -21.43 19.06 -1.45
CA GLU A 93 -20.60 18.20 -0.60
C GLU A 93 -19.31 17.94 -1.39
N VAL A 94 -18.15 18.26 -0.81
CA VAL A 94 -16.86 18.02 -1.46
C VAL A 94 -16.18 16.87 -0.75
N ASP A 95 -16.18 15.72 -1.41
CA ASP A 95 -15.55 14.53 -0.87
C ASP A 95 -14.07 14.51 -1.27
N THR A 96 -13.20 14.37 -0.28
CA THR A 96 -11.77 14.14 -0.46
C THR A 96 -11.43 12.76 0.07
N HIS A 97 -10.80 11.95 -0.78
CA HIS A 97 -10.40 10.57 -0.45
C HIS A 97 -8.88 10.49 -0.36
N GLU A 98 -8.36 9.62 0.48
CA GLU A 98 -6.93 9.31 0.54
C GLU A 98 -6.70 7.81 0.68
N HIS A 99 -5.85 7.27 -0.20
CA HIS A 99 -5.38 5.90 -0.15
C HIS A 99 -3.86 5.92 0.02
N VAL A 100 -3.38 5.36 1.12
CA VAL A 100 -1.96 5.33 1.47
C VAL A 100 -1.48 3.89 1.41
N PHE A 101 -0.60 3.61 0.47
CA PHE A 101 0.09 2.33 0.34
C PHE A 101 1.47 2.43 0.98
N LEU A 102 1.82 1.49 1.85
CA LEU A 102 3.11 1.44 2.54
C LEU A 102 3.87 0.18 2.14
N SER A 103 5.10 0.37 1.68
CA SER A 103 6.03 -0.72 1.38
C SER A 103 7.29 -0.59 2.22
N ALA A 104 7.79 -1.72 2.72
CA ALA A 104 9.09 -1.83 3.36
C ALA A 104 10.03 -2.67 2.50
N VAL A 105 11.19 -2.13 2.16
CA VAL A 105 12.18 -2.79 1.28
C VAL A 105 13.58 -2.70 1.86
N GLU A 106 14.44 -3.64 1.51
CA GLU A 106 15.84 -3.61 1.93
C GLU A 106 16.65 -2.61 1.11
N HIS A 107 16.30 -2.44 -0.16
CA HIS A 107 16.99 -1.55 -1.08
C HIS A 107 15.98 -0.87 -2.00
N LEU A 108 15.94 0.46 -1.95
CA LEU A 108 15.19 1.26 -2.90
C LEU A 108 16.10 1.65 -4.06
N ASP A 109 16.05 0.86 -5.13
CA ASP A 109 16.74 1.13 -6.38
C ASP A 109 15.81 1.73 -7.44
N LEU A 110 16.39 2.14 -8.57
CA LEU A 110 15.64 2.75 -9.67
C LEU A 110 14.62 1.77 -10.30
N PRO A 111 14.97 0.51 -10.63
CA PRO A 111 13.99 -0.45 -11.16
C PRO A 111 12.78 -0.66 -10.26
N TRP A 112 12.99 -0.86 -8.95
CA TRP A 112 11.91 -1.07 -8.00
C TRP A 112 10.99 0.14 -7.93
N LEU A 113 11.56 1.35 -7.81
CA LEU A 113 10.74 2.56 -7.73
C LEU A 113 9.99 2.83 -9.04
N SER A 114 10.63 2.57 -10.19
CA SER A 114 10.00 2.71 -11.50
C SER A 114 8.79 1.80 -11.66
N ASP A 115 8.94 0.52 -11.28
CA ASP A 115 7.85 -0.45 -11.26
C ASP A 115 6.74 -0.05 -10.28
N ALA A 116 7.08 0.36 -9.06
CA ALA A 116 6.09 0.81 -8.08
C ALA A 116 5.31 2.05 -8.55
N VAL A 117 5.99 3.02 -9.17
CA VAL A 117 5.34 4.19 -9.76
C VAL A 117 4.44 3.80 -10.93
N ALA A 118 4.87 2.89 -11.79
CA ALA A 118 4.05 2.39 -12.90
C ALA A 118 2.79 1.68 -12.37
N PHE A 119 2.95 0.81 -11.38
CA PHE A 119 1.84 0.16 -10.69
C PHE A 119 0.82 1.17 -10.14
N MET A 120 1.28 2.20 -9.44
CA MET A 120 0.38 3.20 -8.85
C MET A 120 -0.37 4.00 -9.93
N LYS A 121 0.28 4.31 -11.05
CA LYS A 121 -0.33 5.05 -12.17
C LYS A 121 -1.32 4.23 -12.99
N ASP A 122 -1.25 2.91 -12.91
CA ASP A 122 -2.12 2.00 -13.66
C ASP A 122 -3.12 1.30 -12.72
N ARG A 123 -2.65 0.34 -11.93
CA ARG A 123 -3.47 -0.49 -11.04
C ARG A 123 -3.94 0.26 -9.79
N GLY A 124 -3.08 1.13 -9.24
CA GLY A 124 -3.40 1.96 -8.08
C GLY A 124 -4.58 2.90 -8.34
N LEU A 125 -4.69 3.45 -9.55
CA LEU A 125 -5.79 4.33 -9.94
C LEU A 125 -7.17 3.68 -9.87
N ALA A 126 -7.27 2.35 -9.98
CA ALA A 126 -8.55 1.65 -9.87
C ALA A 126 -9.16 1.71 -8.45
N LYS A 127 -8.42 2.19 -7.45
CA LYS A 127 -8.97 2.57 -6.13
C LYS A 127 -9.79 3.84 -6.16
N VAL A 128 -9.51 4.74 -7.11
CA VAL A 128 -10.19 6.02 -7.17
C VAL A 128 -11.60 5.79 -7.69
N ASP A 129 -12.58 6.11 -6.86
CA ASP A 129 -13.99 6.10 -7.24
C ASP A 129 -14.49 7.55 -7.46
N PRO A 130 -14.46 8.06 -8.71
CA PRO A 130 -14.86 9.42 -9.02
C PRO A 130 -16.39 9.55 -9.04
N GLN A 131 -17.00 9.49 -7.85
CA GLN A 131 -18.40 9.77 -7.62
C GLN A 131 -18.76 11.21 -8.08
N PRO A 132 -20.04 11.54 -8.33
CA PRO A 132 -20.43 12.86 -8.86
C PRO A 132 -19.92 14.06 -8.06
N ASN A 133 -19.69 13.91 -6.74
CA ASN A 133 -19.18 14.94 -5.83
C ASN A 133 -17.68 14.79 -5.49
N HIS A 134 -16.98 13.89 -6.17
CA HIS A 134 -15.56 13.64 -5.96
C HIS A 134 -14.73 14.87 -6.38
N MET A 135 -14.12 15.53 -5.40
CA MET A 135 -13.24 16.66 -5.65
C MET A 135 -11.83 16.16 -5.99
N CYS A 136 -11.23 15.42 -5.07
CA CYS A 136 -9.93 14.81 -5.31
C CYS A 136 -9.67 13.55 -4.49
N THR A 137 -8.85 12.66 -5.06
CA THR A 137 -8.28 11.50 -4.36
C THR A 137 -6.77 11.60 -4.34
N ASN A 138 -6.19 11.56 -3.15
CA ASN A 138 -4.75 11.43 -3.00
C ASN A 138 -4.38 9.95 -3.00
N LEU A 139 -3.66 9.54 -4.05
CA LEU A 139 -3.12 8.19 -4.15
C LEU A 139 -1.65 8.26 -3.71
N THR A 140 -1.37 7.77 -2.51
CA THR A 140 -0.08 7.93 -1.83
C THR A 140 0.67 6.60 -1.81
N LEU A 141 1.96 6.62 -2.17
CA LEU A 141 2.91 5.55 -1.92
C LEU A 141 4.01 6.05 -0.98
N VAL A 142 4.15 5.39 0.17
CA VAL A 142 5.24 5.57 1.13
C VAL A 142 6.14 4.34 1.11
N VAL A 143 7.44 4.56 0.95
CA VAL A 143 8.44 3.49 0.96
C VAL A 143 9.39 3.67 2.13
N VAL A 144 9.52 2.67 2.99
CA VAL A 144 10.54 2.62 4.05
C VAL A 144 11.64 1.67 3.60
N ALA A 145 12.84 2.19 3.40
CA ALA A 145 13.97 1.44 2.89
C ALA A 145 15.14 1.43 3.89
N ASP A 146 15.85 0.30 3.99
CA ASP A 146 17.08 0.27 4.78
C ASP A 146 18.16 1.16 4.12
N ARG A 147 18.24 1.14 2.78
CA ARG A 147 19.07 2.05 1.96
C ARG A 147 18.40 2.44 0.64
N ALA A 148 18.80 3.56 0.05
CA ALA A 148 18.26 4.02 -1.23
C ALA A 148 19.33 4.63 -2.16
N ASP A 149 19.23 4.35 -3.46
CA ASP A 149 20.15 4.89 -4.46
C ASP A 149 19.77 6.32 -4.90
N ASP A 150 20.77 7.12 -5.29
CA ASP A 150 20.56 8.48 -5.79
C ASP A 150 19.67 8.57 -7.03
N ASP A 151 19.68 7.54 -7.86
CA ASP A 151 18.84 7.45 -9.04
C ASP A 151 17.36 7.29 -8.68
N ALA A 152 17.06 6.47 -7.66
CA ALA A 152 15.71 6.35 -7.12
C ALA A 152 15.25 7.68 -6.53
N TRP A 153 16.12 8.37 -5.78
CA TRP A 153 15.82 9.70 -5.26
C TRP A 153 15.52 10.73 -6.34
N ARG A 154 16.27 10.71 -7.45
CA ARG A 154 16.01 11.60 -8.60
C ARG A 154 14.66 11.29 -9.24
N LEU A 155 14.33 10.02 -9.47
CA LEU A 155 13.05 9.62 -10.02
C LEU A 155 11.89 10.05 -9.10
N LEU A 156 12.01 9.77 -7.79
CA LEU A 156 10.99 10.13 -6.80
C LEU A 156 10.67 11.64 -6.85
N ARG A 157 11.70 12.49 -6.76
CA ARG A 157 11.52 13.95 -6.77
C ARG A 157 10.97 14.48 -8.09
N LYS A 158 11.33 13.88 -9.23
CA LYS A 158 10.86 14.30 -10.57
C LYS A 158 9.46 13.80 -10.89
N THR A 159 9.00 12.71 -10.28
CA THR A 159 7.71 12.10 -10.61
C THR A 159 6.56 13.06 -10.33
N ARG A 160 5.78 13.36 -11.37
CA ARG A 160 4.53 14.11 -11.32
C ARG A 160 3.47 13.28 -12.03
N PHE A 161 2.30 13.18 -11.44
CA PHE A 161 1.18 12.51 -12.06
C PHE A 161 -0.12 13.01 -11.46
N ARG A 162 -1.03 13.39 -12.35
CA ARG A 162 -2.41 13.72 -12.05
C ARG A 162 -3.29 13.05 -13.08
N LYS A 163 -4.36 12.38 -12.63
CA LYS A 163 -5.42 11.86 -13.49
C LYS A 163 -6.67 12.70 -13.29
N ASN A 164 -7.13 13.37 -14.34
CA ASN A 164 -8.43 14.05 -14.32
C ASN A 164 -9.53 13.06 -14.78
N PHE A 165 -10.69 13.11 -14.12
CA PHE A 165 -11.84 12.29 -14.46
C PHE A 165 -12.91 13.14 -15.15
N ALA A 166 -13.49 12.64 -16.23
CA ALA A 166 -14.46 13.37 -17.06
C ALA A 166 -14.00 14.79 -17.42
N TRP A 167 -12.78 14.92 -17.96
CA TRP A 167 -12.13 16.21 -18.26
C TRP A 167 -11.99 17.17 -17.05
N GLY A 168 -12.03 16.63 -15.82
CA GLY A 168 -11.95 17.38 -14.57
C GLY A 168 -13.31 17.67 -13.94
N LEU A 169 -14.42 17.34 -14.60
CA LEU A 169 -15.78 17.52 -14.06
C LEU A 169 -16.10 16.56 -12.91
N LYS A 170 -15.38 15.44 -12.80
CA LYS A 170 -15.49 14.48 -11.70
C LYS A 170 -14.24 14.46 -10.81
N GLY A 171 -13.61 15.63 -10.68
CA GLY A 171 -12.39 15.79 -9.89
C GLY A 171 -11.14 15.18 -10.53
N TRP A 172 -10.11 15.04 -9.70
CA TRP A 172 -8.81 14.52 -10.11
C TRP A 172 -8.19 13.62 -9.05
N SER A 173 -7.19 12.83 -9.42
CA SER A 173 -6.33 12.11 -8.49
C SER A 173 -4.89 12.52 -8.66
N ASP A 174 -4.21 12.80 -7.55
CA ASP A 174 -2.78 13.12 -7.51
C ASP A 174 -1.99 11.94 -6.94
N LEU A 175 -0.86 11.62 -7.58
CA LEU A 175 0.12 10.67 -7.04
C LEU A 175 1.06 11.38 -6.06
N ARG A 176 0.97 11.02 -4.78
CA ARG A 176 1.94 11.42 -3.76
C ARG A 176 2.97 10.31 -3.57
N LEU A 177 4.25 10.68 -3.61
CA LEU A 177 5.34 9.75 -3.32
C LEU A 177 6.14 10.27 -2.15
N ALA A 178 6.51 9.37 -1.25
CA ALA A 178 7.47 9.60 -0.21
C ALA A 178 8.35 8.37 0.00
N ALA A 179 9.61 8.59 0.36
CA ALA A 179 10.49 7.53 0.79
C ALA A 179 11.36 7.95 1.97
N VAL A 180 11.63 6.96 2.82
CA VAL A 180 12.51 7.02 3.99
C VAL A 180 13.69 6.08 3.73
N ASP A 181 14.90 6.58 3.95
CA ASP A 181 16.14 5.79 3.97
C ASP A 181 16.71 5.84 5.37
N LEU A 182 16.75 4.66 6.00
CA LEU A 182 17.19 4.50 7.37
C LEU A 182 18.71 4.64 7.50
N SER A 183 19.48 4.10 6.56
CA SER A 183 20.94 4.19 6.58
C SER A 183 21.43 5.64 6.43
N GLY A 184 20.80 6.40 5.52
CA GLY A 184 21.13 7.79 5.25
C GLY A 184 20.39 8.81 6.12
N ASN A 185 19.51 8.36 7.02
CA ASN A 185 18.59 9.19 7.80
C ASN A 185 17.90 10.28 6.94
N ARG A 186 17.36 9.86 5.78
CA ARG A 186 16.88 10.77 4.74
C ARG A 186 15.41 10.54 4.44
N VAL A 187 14.67 11.63 4.30
CA VAL A 187 13.30 11.64 3.77
C VAL A 187 13.25 12.47 2.49
N ALA A 188 12.60 11.95 1.45
CA ALA A 188 12.27 12.74 0.28
C ALA A 188 10.85 12.48 -0.20
N THR A 189 10.27 13.49 -0.83
CA THR A 189 8.93 13.45 -1.40
C THR A 189 8.93 14.01 -2.82
N ASN A 190 7.91 13.65 -3.60
CA ASN A 190 7.59 14.41 -4.80
C ASN A 190 6.81 15.69 -4.43
N ALA A 191 6.53 16.59 -5.39
CA ALA A 191 5.89 17.86 -5.06
C ALA A 191 4.50 17.70 -4.41
N ALA A 192 3.71 16.72 -4.86
CA ALA A 192 2.39 16.44 -4.30
C ALA A 192 2.47 15.84 -2.88
N GLY A 193 3.53 15.09 -2.58
CA GLY A 193 3.78 14.46 -1.28
C GLY A 193 4.47 15.35 -0.24
N LYS A 194 4.76 16.63 -0.55
CA LYS A 194 5.41 17.56 0.41
C LYS A 194 4.80 17.55 1.82
N PRO A 195 3.46 17.53 2.00
CA PRO A 195 2.85 17.51 3.33
C PRO A 195 3.23 16.30 4.19
N LEU A 196 3.65 15.18 3.58
CA LEU A 196 4.02 13.95 4.29
C LEU A 196 5.39 14.02 4.95
N ALA A 197 6.25 14.97 4.52
CA ALA A 197 7.67 14.94 4.88
C ALA A 197 7.92 15.09 6.38
N ASP A 198 7.19 15.96 7.07
CA ASP A 198 7.40 16.23 8.49
C ASP A 198 6.89 15.08 9.37
N THR A 199 5.73 14.52 9.04
CA THR A 199 5.20 13.32 9.70
C THR A 199 6.13 12.11 9.54
N LEU A 200 6.72 11.92 8.36
CA LEU A 200 7.67 10.82 8.16
C LEU A 200 8.94 11.01 8.96
N ARG A 201 9.47 12.24 9.06
CA ARG A 201 10.65 12.54 9.88
C ARG A 201 10.40 12.27 11.35
N SER A 202 9.24 12.60 11.89
CA SER A 202 8.92 12.32 13.30
C SER A 202 8.80 10.82 13.60
N CYS A 203 8.43 10.00 12.61
CA CYS A 203 8.31 8.55 12.76
C CYS A 203 9.65 7.81 12.68
N MET A 204 10.73 8.47 12.23
CA MET A 204 12.08 7.90 12.21
C MET A 204 12.78 7.93 13.57
N CYS A 205 12.28 8.75 14.50
CA CYS A 205 12.81 8.92 15.85
C CYS A 205 12.47 7.73 16.77
#